data_AF-A0A5N9A1H8-F1
#
_entry.id   AF-A0A5N9A1H8-F1
#
_cell.length_a   1.000
_cell.length_b   1.000
_cell.length_c   1.000
_cell.angle_alpha   90.00
_cell.angle_beta   90.00
_cell.angle_gamma   90.00
#
_symmetry.space_group_name_H-M   'P 1'
#
loop_
_entity.id
_entity.type
_entity.pdbx_description
1 polymer ?
#
loop_
_entity_poly.entity_id
_entity_poly.type
_entity_poly.pdbx_seq_one_letter_code
_entity_poly.pdbx_strand_id
1 'polypeptide(L)'
;MNEFKKAIVSGLEEYLSGLYKSIEGLSEAELNWQPSLESNSIIYLLWHMGRVEDNWINKVIGGNETVWIRDGWNKKFPFNEEDYGKGYNKQDLANFPSINKDLVMQFYNEQRKEILKVIESLSEEDLNKDYKRLTGELKKGYWILGHVLVEESQHLGQVAYIRGMIKGLDN
;
A
#
# COMPACT_ATOMS: atom_id res chain seq x y z
N MET A 1 -20.33 -14.81 -5.35
CA MET A 1 -19.16 -14.60 -4.48
C MET A 1 -17.81 -14.84 -5.17
N ASN A 2 -17.61 -15.99 -5.84
CA ASN A 2 -16.29 -16.32 -6.43
C ASN A 2 -15.79 -15.27 -7.45
N GLU A 3 -16.63 -14.86 -8.39
CA GLU A 3 -16.23 -13.85 -9.40
C GLU A 3 -15.93 -12.47 -8.80
N PHE A 4 -16.61 -12.10 -7.70
CA PHE A 4 -16.28 -10.86 -6.98
C PHE A 4 -14.87 -10.93 -6.39
N LYS A 5 -14.53 -12.02 -5.68
CA LYS A 5 -13.18 -12.20 -5.12
C LYS A 5 -12.12 -12.21 -6.22
N LYS A 6 -12.37 -12.91 -7.33
CA LYS A 6 -11.47 -12.92 -8.49
C LYS A 6 -11.25 -11.52 -9.06
N ALA A 7 -12.29 -10.68 -9.15
CA ALA A 7 -12.14 -9.31 -9.61
C ALA A 7 -11.28 -8.47 -8.65
N ILE A 8 -11.47 -8.62 -7.34
CA ILE A 8 -10.63 -7.95 -6.34
C ILE A 8 -9.17 -8.39 -6.46
N VAL A 9 -8.91 -9.70 -6.48
CA VAL A 9 -7.55 -10.24 -6.65
C VAL A 9 -6.94 -9.77 -7.97
N SER A 10 -7.68 -9.79 -9.07
CA SER A 10 -7.22 -9.28 -10.36
C SER A 10 -6.76 -7.83 -10.29
N GLY A 11 -7.51 -6.95 -9.63
CA GLY A 11 -7.13 -5.54 -9.46
C GLY A 11 -5.90 -5.36 -8.57
N LEU A 12 -5.78 -6.18 -7.52
CA LEU A 12 -4.60 -6.19 -6.64
C LEU A 12 -3.34 -6.63 -7.39
N GLU A 13 -3.44 -7.63 -8.25
CA GLU A 13 -2.30 -8.09 -9.09
C GLU A 13 -1.97 -7.09 -10.20
N GLU A 14 -2.99 -6.45 -10.79
CA GLU A 14 -2.80 -5.45 -11.84
C GLU A 14 -2.02 -4.23 -11.34
N TYR A 15 -2.43 -3.63 -10.21
CA TYR A 15 -1.71 -2.48 -9.68
C TYR A 15 -0.29 -2.87 -9.26
N LEU A 16 -0.11 -4.03 -8.61
CA LEU A 16 1.20 -4.46 -8.13
C LEU A 16 2.17 -4.68 -9.30
N SER A 17 1.70 -5.29 -10.39
CA SER A 17 2.45 -5.41 -11.64
C SER A 17 2.81 -4.05 -12.24
N GLY A 18 1.87 -3.10 -12.25
CA GLY A 18 2.12 -1.72 -12.67
C GLY A 18 3.15 -1.01 -11.79
N LEU A 19 3.13 -1.27 -10.48
CA LEU A 19 4.06 -0.69 -9.52
C LEU A 19 5.48 -1.20 -9.74
N TYR A 20 5.65 -2.51 -9.93
CA TYR A 20 6.94 -3.12 -10.27
C TYR A 20 7.57 -2.47 -11.51
N LYS A 21 6.78 -2.30 -12.59
CA LYS A 21 7.25 -1.62 -13.81
C LYS A 21 7.62 -0.16 -13.55
N SER A 22 6.82 0.56 -12.77
CA SER A 22 7.03 1.99 -12.54
C SER A 22 8.30 2.29 -11.75
N ILE A 23 8.78 1.34 -10.95
CA ILE A 23 9.98 1.51 -10.10
C ILE A 23 11.22 0.78 -10.65
N GLU A 24 11.08 0.10 -11.79
CA GLU A 24 12.18 -0.56 -12.48
C GLU A 24 13.20 0.46 -13.01
N GLY A 25 14.49 0.18 -12.83
CA GLY A 25 15.57 1.05 -13.31
C GLY A 25 15.70 2.40 -12.61
N LEU A 26 14.91 2.69 -11.57
CA LEU A 26 15.07 3.89 -10.75
C LEU A 26 16.23 3.71 -9.75
N SER A 27 17.11 4.71 -9.72
CA SER A 27 18.16 4.83 -8.71
C SER A 27 17.59 5.27 -7.36
N GLU A 28 18.38 5.14 -6.28
CA GLU A 28 17.99 5.63 -4.96
C GLU A 28 17.68 7.13 -4.95
N ALA A 29 18.47 7.94 -5.67
CA ALA A 29 18.24 9.38 -5.78
C ALA A 29 16.91 9.70 -6.47
N GLU A 30 16.53 8.94 -7.50
CA GLU A 30 15.27 9.12 -8.22
C GLU A 30 14.07 8.65 -7.40
N LEU A 31 14.23 7.57 -6.61
CA LEU A 31 13.20 7.10 -5.70
C LEU A 31 12.91 8.11 -4.58
N ASN A 32 13.93 8.84 -4.12
CA ASN A 32 13.82 9.88 -3.09
C ASN A 32 13.45 11.26 -3.66
N TRP A 33 13.49 11.44 -4.98
CA TRP A 33 13.17 12.71 -5.61
C TRP A 33 11.69 13.09 -5.41
N GLN A 34 11.44 14.39 -5.22
CA GLN A 34 10.10 14.96 -5.07
C GLN A 34 9.87 16.06 -6.12
N PRO A 35 8.69 16.09 -6.78
CA PRO A 35 8.33 17.18 -7.70
C PRO A 35 8.37 18.57 -7.08
N SER A 36 8.02 18.67 -5.79
CA SER A 36 8.14 19.87 -4.97
C SER A 36 8.34 19.45 -3.52
N LEU A 37 8.75 20.38 -2.65
CA LEU A 37 8.96 20.10 -1.21
C LEU A 37 7.68 19.63 -0.49
N GLU A 38 6.51 19.79 -1.11
CA GLU A 38 5.20 19.40 -0.56
C GLU A 38 4.63 18.18 -1.30
N SER A 39 5.41 17.58 -2.19
CA SER A 39 5.02 16.40 -2.96
C SER A 39 5.63 15.13 -2.38
N ASN A 40 4.89 14.04 -2.44
CA ASN A 40 5.38 12.72 -2.09
C ASN A 40 6.54 12.31 -3.02
N SER A 41 7.51 11.58 -2.48
CA SER A 41 8.51 10.85 -3.27
C SER A 41 8.00 9.45 -3.63
N ILE A 42 8.61 8.81 -4.62
CA ILE A 42 8.22 7.43 -5.00
C ILE A 42 8.46 6.46 -3.83
N ILE A 43 9.58 6.60 -3.11
CA ILE A 43 9.89 5.70 -2.00
C ILE A 43 8.90 5.82 -0.84
N TYR A 44 8.40 7.03 -0.56
CA TYR A 44 7.32 7.24 0.40
C TYR A 44 6.05 6.54 -0.07
N LEU A 45 5.66 6.73 -1.34
CA LEU A 45 4.44 6.14 -1.89
C LEU A 45 4.47 4.62 -1.83
N LEU A 46 5.60 3.99 -2.19
CA LEU A 46 5.79 2.55 -2.09
C LEU A 46 5.54 2.03 -0.66
N TRP A 47 6.15 2.65 0.33
CA TRP A 47 5.96 2.23 1.72
C TRP A 47 4.54 2.51 2.20
N HIS A 48 3.99 3.68 1.90
CA HIS A 48 2.65 4.10 2.28
C HIS A 48 1.58 3.13 1.79
N MET A 49 1.56 2.88 0.49
CA MET A 49 0.64 1.95 -0.18
C MET A 49 0.67 0.58 0.48
N GLY A 50 1.85 -0.02 0.63
CA GLY A 50 1.99 -1.32 1.29
C GLY A 50 1.40 -1.33 2.72
N ARG A 51 1.68 -0.29 3.51
CA ARG A 51 1.13 -0.15 4.87
C ARG A 51 -0.39 0.03 4.89
N VAL A 52 -0.96 0.76 3.92
CA VAL A 52 -2.40 0.98 3.80
C VAL A 52 -3.11 -0.33 3.44
N GLU A 53 -2.58 -1.09 2.48
CA GLU A 53 -3.10 -2.42 2.09
C GLU A 53 -3.11 -3.38 3.29
N ASP A 54 -1.99 -3.50 4.01
CA ASP A 54 -1.85 -4.37 5.19
C ASP A 54 -2.83 -3.97 6.30
N ASN A 55 -2.96 -2.67 6.57
CA ASN A 55 -3.86 -2.17 7.60
C ASN A 55 -5.34 -2.44 7.25
N TRP A 56 -5.76 -2.18 6.02
CA TRP A 56 -7.16 -2.38 5.63
C TRP A 56 -7.54 -3.85 5.52
N ILE A 57 -6.69 -4.67 4.90
CA ILE A 57 -7.05 -6.06 4.63
C ILE A 57 -6.69 -6.95 5.81
N ASN A 58 -5.42 -7.01 6.22
CA ASN A 58 -5.01 -7.97 7.25
C ASN A 58 -5.54 -7.59 8.63
N LYS A 59 -5.50 -6.29 8.98
CA LYS A 59 -5.97 -5.82 10.29
C LYS A 59 -7.48 -5.58 10.35
N VAL A 60 -8.03 -4.73 9.50
CA VAL A 60 -9.44 -4.35 9.62
C VAL A 60 -10.36 -5.50 9.19
N ILE A 61 -10.19 -6.06 7.98
CA ILE A 61 -11.04 -7.16 7.51
C ILE A 61 -10.65 -8.50 8.17
N GLY A 62 -9.36 -8.84 8.13
CA GLY A 62 -8.85 -10.13 8.59
C GLY A 62 -8.91 -10.34 10.10
N GLY A 63 -9.24 -9.29 10.87
CA GLY A 63 -9.35 -9.35 12.33
C GLY A 63 -8.04 -9.71 13.03
N ASN A 64 -6.92 -9.64 12.32
CA ASN A 64 -5.60 -10.02 12.80
C ASN A 64 -4.77 -8.77 13.14
N GLU A 65 -3.60 -8.99 13.71
CA GLU A 65 -2.55 -7.99 13.68
C GLU A 65 -2.00 -7.85 12.24
N THR A 66 -1.60 -6.63 11.85
CA THR A 66 -0.91 -6.38 10.58
C THR A 66 0.31 -7.29 10.43
N VAL A 67 0.59 -7.76 9.21
CA VAL A 67 1.83 -8.49 8.88
C VAL A 67 3.05 -7.67 9.32
N TRP A 68 2.95 -6.35 9.21
CA TRP A 68 3.96 -5.41 9.69
C TRP A 68 4.47 -5.66 11.11
N ILE A 69 3.56 -5.96 12.05
CA ILE A 69 3.90 -6.18 13.46
C ILE A 69 4.12 -7.67 13.72
N ARG A 70 3.15 -8.51 13.30
CA ARG A 70 3.14 -9.95 13.53
C ARG A 70 4.43 -10.63 13.07
N ASP A 71 4.92 -10.23 11.90
CA ASP A 71 6.10 -10.83 11.26
C ASP A 71 7.38 -9.97 11.46
N GLY A 72 7.30 -8.94 12.30
CA GLY A 72 8.46 -8.14 12.72
C GLY A 72 9.03 -7.22 11.65
N TRP A 73 8.25 -6.83 10.63
CA TRP A 73 8.69 -5.88 9.61
C TRP A 73 8.92 -4.48 10.19
N ASN A 74 8.13 -4.06 11.19
CA ASN A 74 8.35 -2.83 11.95
C ASN A 74 9.79 -2.67 12.45
N LYS A 75 10.47 -3.77 12.81
CA LYS A 75 11.86 -3.75 13.29
C LYS A 75 12.89 -3.60 12.18
N LYS A 76 12.50 -3.82 10.92
CA LYS A 76 13.37 -3.71 9.73
C LYS A 76 13.32 -2.32 9.10
N PHE A 77 12.37 -1.48 9.51
CA PHE A 77 12.18 -0.14 8.98
C PHE A 77 12.33 0.93 10.08
N PRO A 78 12.74 2.16 9.73
CA PRO A 78 12.96 3.24 10.68
C PRO A 78 11.66 4.00 11.03
N PHE A 79 10.54 3.31 11.20
CA PHE A 79 9.24 3.91 11.50
C PHE A 79 8.67 3.41 12.81
N ASN A 80 7.80 4.22 13.42
CA ASN A 80 7.00 3.75 14.55
C ASN A 80 6.05 2.63 14.10
N GLU A 81 5.69 1.76 15.04
CA GLU A 81 4.87 0.57 14.78
C GLU A 81 3.52 0.89 14.12
N GLU A 82 2.87 1.95 14.58
CA GLU A 82 1.58 2.40 14.08
C GLU A 82 1.66 3.31 12.86
N ASP A 83 2.87 3.64 12.38
CA ASP A 83 3.04 4.57 11.28
C ASP A 83 2.72 3.91 9.93
N TYR A 84 2.03 4.68 9.11
CA TYR A 84 1.70 4.36 7.73
C TYR A 84 1.60 5.64 6.88
N GLY A 85 2.19 6.76 7.31
CA GLY A 85 2.25 8.00 6.52
C GLY A 85 1.01 8.89 6.59
N LYS A 86 -0.03 8.48 7.33
CA LYS A 86 -1.25 9.29 7.43
C LYS A 86 -0.98 10.62 8.11
N GLY A 87 -1.34 11.71 7.41
CA GLY A 87 -1.27 13.07 7.95
C GLY A 87 0.14 13.66 7.91
N TYR A 88 1.07 13.03 7.20
CA TYR A 88 2.39 13.60 6.94
C TYR A 88 2.25 14.98 6.29
N ASN A 89 2.94 15.96 6.87
CA ASN A 89 3.06 17.30 6.34
C ASN A 89 4.41 17.48 5.62
N LYS A 90 4.65 18.68 5.10
CA LYS A 90 5.91 19.06 4.42
C LYS A 90 7.18 18.69 5.20
N GLN A 91 7.19 18.94 6.51
CA GLN A 91 8.35 18.66 7.37
C GLN A 91 8.57 17.16 7.55
N ASP A 92 7.49 16.38 7.64
CA ASP A 92 7.56 14.92 7.72
C ASP A 92 8.11 14.34 6.41
N LEU A 93 7.63 14.83 5.27
CA LEU A 93 8.12 14.43 3.94
C LEU A 93 9.58 14.83 3.71
N ALA A 94 10.00 16.01 4.18
CA ALA A 94 11.38 16.46 4.08
C ALA A 94 12.34 15.65 4.97
N ASN A 95 11.83 15.09 6.07
CA ASN A 95 12.58 14.25 7.00
C ASN A 95 12.31 12.75 6.79
N PHE A 96 11.69 12.36 5.66
CA PHE A 96 11.38 10.96 5.41
C PHE A 96 12.69 10.16 5.38
N PRO A 97 12.82 9.10 6.20
CA PRO A 97 14.06 8.36 6.30
C PRO A 97 14.34 7.62 4.99
N SER A 98 15.62 7.50 4.62
CA SER A 98 16.01 6.63 3.51
C SER A 98 15.67 5.18 3.87
N ILE A 99 14.92 4.52 2.98
CA ILE A 99 14.54 3.11 3.09
C ILE A 99 14.85 2.40 1.78
N ASN A 100 15.17 1.11 1.88
CA ASN A 100 15.54 0.30 0.73
C ASN A 100 14.28 -0.16 -0.03
N LYS A 101 14.16 0.21 -1.32
CA LYS A 101 13.06 -0.22 -2.20
C LYS A 101 12.86 -1.73 -2.20
N ASP A 102 13.92 -2.50 -2.31
CA ASP A 102 13.83 -3.96 -2.39
C ASP A 102 13.31 -4.55 -1.09
N LEU A 103 13.63 -3.94 0.06
CA LEU A 103 13.04 -4.31 1.35
C LEU A 103 11.53 -4.02 1.39
N VAL A 104 11.09 -2.89 0.84
CA VAL A 104 9.66 -2.56 0.69
C VAL A 104 8.97 -3.58 -0.23
N MET A 105 9.59 -3.95 -1.36
CA MET A 105 9.00 -4.95 -2.26
C MET A 105 8.98 -6.37 -1.68
N GLN A 106 9.95 -6.72 -0.82
CA GLN A 106 9.88 -7.96 -0.05
C GLN A 106 8.69 -7.95 0.93
N PHE A 107 8.42 -6.80 1.57
CA PHE A 107 7.23 -6.64 2.41
C PHE A 107 5.94 -6.80 1.60
N TYR A 108 5.83 -6.18 0.40
CA TYR A 108 4.71 -6.41 -0.52
C TYR A 108 4.47 -7.89 -0.82
N ASN A 109 5.53 -8.64 -1.12
CA ASN A 109 5.40 -10.06 -1.45
C ASN A 109 4.92 -10.90 -0.26
N GLU A 110 5.41 -10.62 0.95
CA GLU A 110 4.95 -11.35 2.14
C GLU A 110 3.53 -10.95 2.55
N GLN A 111 3.19 -9.66 2.54
CA GLN A 111 1.83 -9.24 2.86
C GLN A 111 0.81 -9.76 1.85
N ARG A 112 1.18 -9.84 0.56
CA ARG A 112 0.26 -10.30 -0.51
C ARG A 112 -0.19 -11.72 -0.27
N LYS A 113 0.70 -12.61 0.19
CA LYS A 113 0.35 -14.00 0.54
C LYS A 113 -0.74 -14.05 1.61
N GLU A 114 -0.68 -13.17 2.60
CA GLU A 114 -1.68 -13.11 3.68
C GLU A 114 -2.99 -12.45 3.23
N ILE A 115 -2.89 -11.36 2.46
CA ILE A 115 -4.04 -10.68 1.86
C ILE A 115 -4.88 -11.65 1.02
N LEU A 116 -4.22 -12.49 0.21
CA LEU A 116 -4.90 -13.51 -0.59
C LEU A 116 -5.62 -14.54 0.28
N LYS A 117 -5.03 -14.97 1.40
CA LYS A 117 -5.70 -15.87 2.36
C LYS A 117 -6.91 -15.20 2.99
N VAL A 118 -6.80 -13.94 3.38
CA VAL A 118 -7.93 -13.17 3.93
C VAL A 118 -9.06 -13.12 2.92
N ILE A 119 -8.80 -12.67 1.68
CA ILE A 119 -9.82 -12.54 0.64
C ILE A 119 -10.47 -13.90 0.31
N GLU A 120 -9.67 -14.97 0.21
CA GLU A 120 -10.18 -16.31 -0.05
C GLU A 120 -11.11 -16.80 1.06
N SER A 121 -10.85 -16.44 2.31
CA SER A 121 -11.67 -16.83 3.46
C SER A 121 -13.00 -16.08 3.59
N LEU A 122 -13.19 -14.94 2.90
CA LEU A 122 -14.37 -14.08 3.11
C LEU A 122 -15.69 -14.73 2.68
N SER A 123 -16.68 -14.69 3.55
CA SER A 123 -18.06 -15.04 3.22
C SER A 123 -18.85 -13.83 2.70
N GLU A 124 -20.10 -14.07 2.26
CA GLU A 124 -21.03 -12.98 1.94
C GLU A 124 -21.40 -12.13 3.16
N GLU A 125 -21.47 -12.77 4.33
CA GLU A 125 -21.72 -12.10 5.60
C GLU A 125 -20.56 -11.16 5.93
N ASP A 126 -19.32 -11.61 5.77
CA ASP A 126 -18.13 -10.78 6.01
C ASP A 126 -18.13 -9.54 5.10
N LEU A 127 -18.52 -9.67 3.83
CA LEU A 127 -18.61 -8.51 2.94
C LEU A 127 -19.66 -7.49 3.39
N ASN A 128 -20.76 -7.94 3.99
CA ASN A 128 -21.87 -7.09 4.45
C ASN A 128 -21.75 -6.65 5.92
N LYS A 129 -20.77 -7.19 6.65
CA LYS A 129 -20.47 -6.83 8.04
C LYS A 129 -19.89 -5.42 8.13
N ASP A 130 -20.22 -4.74 9.22
CA ASP A 130 -19.60 -3.47 9.58
C ASP A 130 -18.26 -3.68 10.30
N TYR A 131 -17.21 -3.09 9.74
CA TYR A 131 -15.88 -3.05 10.34
C TYR A 131 -15.62 -1.65 10.87
N LYS A 132 -15.15 -1.59 12.12
CA LYS A 132 -14.85 -0.33 12.81
C LYS A 132 -13.42 0.11 12.51
N ARG A 133 -13.26 1.31 11.95
CA ARG A 133 -11.96 1.96 11.79
C ARG A 133 -11.45 2.49 13.13
N LEU A 134 -10.15 2.82 13.18
CA LEU A 134 -9.56 3.58 14.28
C LEU A 134 -10.26 4.93 14.51
N THR A 135 -10.80 5.55 13.46
CA THR A 135 -11.57 6.80 13.56
C THR A 135 -12.96 6.63 14.18
N GLY A 136 -13.40 5.39 14.43
CA GLY A 136 -14.73 5.05 14.92
C GLY A 136 -15.78 4.87 13.82
N GLU A 137 -15.50 5.28 12.58
CA GLU A 137 -16.38 5.08 11.44
C GLU A 137 -16.57 3.59 11.11
N LEU A 138 -17.79 3.21 10.75
CA LEU A 138 -18.13 1.88 10.27
C LEU A 138 -18.07 1.83 8.75
N LYS A 139 -17.44 0.80 8.19
CA LYS A 139 -17.36 0.53 6.75
C LYS A 139 -17.69 -0.92 6.47
N LYS A 140 -18.39 -1.17 5.36
CA LYS A 140 -18.71 -2.53 4.90
C LYS A 140 -17.47 -3.21 4.33
N GLY A 141 -17.38 -4.54 4.50
CA GLY A 141 -16.27 -5.33 3.95
C GLY A 141 -16.09 -5.14 2.44
N TYR A 142 -17.17 -5.18 1.66
CA TYR A 142 -17.10 -4.92 0.20
C TYR A 142 -16.61 -3.50 -0.11
N TRP A 143 -16.95 -2.52 0.71
CA TRP A 143 -16.52 -1.13 0.53
C TRP A 143 -15.03 -1.00 0.79
N ILE A 144 -14.51 -1.67 1.83
CA ILE A 144 -13.08 -1.65 2.15
C ILE A 144 -12.26 -2.25 1.01
N LEU A 145 -12.68 -3.40 0.45
CA LEU A 145 -11.98 -4.00 -0.69
C LEU A 145 -11.98 -3.07 -1.92
N GLY A 146 -13.12 -2.46 -2.24
CA GLY A 146 -13.18 -1.47 -3.32
C GLY A 146 -12.33 -0.22 -3.03
N HIS A 147 -12.30 0.22 -1.77
CA HIS A 147 -11.50 1.38 -1.34
C HIS A 147 -10.01 1.13 -1.51
N VAL A 148 -9.50 -0.05 -1.14
CA VAL A 148 -8.09 -0.41 -1.32
C VAL A 148 -7.71 -0.36 -2.80
N LEU A 149 -8.52 -0.91 -3.70
CA LEU A 149 -8.24 -0.83 -5.14
C LEU A 149 -8.15 0.62 -5.66
N VAL A 150 -9.03 1.49 -5.18
CA VAL A 150 -9.02 2.92 -5.55
C VAL A 150 -7.79 3.62 -4.99
N GLU A 151 -7.43 3.37 -3.74
CA GLU A 151 -6.28 3.97 -3.08
C GLU A 151 -4.97 3.55 -3.77
N GLU A 152 -4.78 2.25 -4.00
CA GLU A 152 -3.57 1.71 -4.63
C GLU A 152 -3.42 2.21 -6.07
N SER A 153 -4.52 2.29 -6.83
CA SER A 153 -4.49 2.81 -8.20
C SER A 153 -4.21 4.31 -8.26
N GLN A 154 -4.71 5.10 -7.31
CA GLN A 154 -4.42 6.53 -7.21
C GLN A 154 -2.93 6.76 -6.95
N HIS A 155 -2.35 6.05 -5.99
CA HIS A 155 -0.93 6.19 -5.67
C HIS A 155 -0.01 5.57 -6.72
N LEU A 156 -0.41 4.48 -7.38
CA LEU A 156 0.28 3.99 -8.58
C LEU A 156 0.32 5.08 -9.67
N GLY A 157 -0.79 5.79 -9.90
CA GLY A 157 -0.82 6.93 -10.81
C GLY A 157 0.17 8.03 -10.42
N GLN A 158 0.30 8.34 -9.13
CA GLN A 158 1.31 9.29 -8.62
C GLN A 158 2.73 8.79 -8.89
N VAL A 159 3.02 7.51 -8.60
CA VAL A 159 4.33 6.90 -8.88
C VAL A 159 4.67 6.97 -10.36
N ALA A 160 3.74 6.58 -11.24
CA ALA A 160 3.93 6.63 -12.69
C ALA A 160 4.14 8.06 -13.19
N TYR A 161 3.40 9.03 -12.64
CA TYR A 161 3.55 10.43 -13.00
C TYR A 161 4.93 10.98 -12.59
N ILE A 162 5.36 10.72 -11.35
CA ILE A 162 6.68 11.14 -10.86
C ILE A 162 7.79 10.47 -11.66
N ARG A 163 7.68 9.16 -11.96
CA ARG A 163 8.60 8.45 -12.86
C ARG A 163 8.67 9.16 -14.22
N GLY A 164 7.53 9.47 -14.82
CA GLY A 164 7.45 10.16 -16.11
C GLY A 164 8.13 11.54 -16.10
N MET A 165 8.07 12.28 -14.97
CA MET A 165 8.80 13.54 -14.82
C MET A 165 10.33 13.34 -14.79
N ILE A 166 10.80 12.24 -14.19
CA ILE A 166 12.23 11.92 -14.07
C ILE A 166 12.78 11.32 -15.37
N LYS A 167 12.05 10.39 -15.98
CA LYS A 167 12.53 9.49 -17.05
C LYS A 167 11.91 9.79 -18.42
N GLY A 168 10.81 10.53 -18.54
CA GLY A 168 10.11 10.73 -19.80
C GLY A 168 9.33 9.49 -20.29
N LEU A 169 8.90 9.50 -21.55
CA LEU A 169 7.96 8.52 -22.13
C LEU A 169 8.59 7.20 -22.62
N ASP A 170 9.90 7.18 -22.90
CA ASP A 170 10.58 6.07 -23.61
C ASP A 170 11.29 5.07 -22.67
N ASN A 171 10.83 4.90 -21.42
CA ASN A 171 11.50 4.11 -20.38
C ASN A 171 10.63 3.06 -19.68
#